data_AF-A0A914FWM7-F1
#
_entry.id   AF-A0A914FWM7-F1
#
_cell.length_a   1.000
_cell.length_b   1.000
_cell.length_c   1.000
_cell.angle_alpha   90.00
_cell.angle_beta   90.00
_cell.angle_gamma   90.00
#
_symmetry.space_group_name_H-M   'P 1'
#
loop_
_entity.id
_entity.type
_entity.pdbx_description
1 polymer ?
#
loop_
_entity_poly.entity_id
_entity_poly.type
_entity_poly.pdbx_seq_one_letter_code
_entity_poly.pdbx_strand_id
1 'polypeptide(L)'
;MSNIVDQSKNLGGRSFTAEWLLKSLQKNDNIYQKLHGRNIVKNITTKNVSDGKGFLSYVLRCTVTFVDTANIYTTILKIPVMELFPEGDNEKLKLSFIDCHKSECDFYNKLAPILDIPVPKVHETVEWILDKQEGCVHMEDLTLRGKCLVFYENINLTQVKCMIRHLAHMHKNVLSADPSLWKGEYLKRSKGLFDALDMFNASVDVFLDKCNHKRKL
;
A
#
# COMPACT_ATOMS: atom_id res chain seq x y z
N MET A 1 4.77 -23.95 -18.56
CA MET A 1 5.44 -24.64 -17.44
C MET A 1 4.49 -24.62 -16.25
N SER A 2 4.20 -25.77 -15.64
CA SER A 2 3.31 -25.88 -14.48
C SER A 2 4.08 -25.57 -13.19
N ASN A 3 3.54 -24.69 -12.34
CA ASN A 3 4.10 -24.43 -11.01
C ASN A 3 3.88 -25.64 -10.08
N ILE A 4 4.79 -25.87 -9.12
CA ILE A 4 4.67 -26.95 -8.14
C ILE A 4 3.93 -26.48 -6.87
N VAL A 5 3.74 -25.17 -6.73
CA VAL A 5 3.00 -24.56 -5.61
C VAL A 5 1.50 -24.83 -5.73
N ASP A 6 0.85 -25.08 -4.58
CA ASP A 6 -0.60 -25.04 -4.47
C ASP A 6 -1.11 -23.62 -4.76
N GLN A 7 -1.72 -23.47 -5.94
CA GLN A 7 -2.18 -22.17 -6.43
C GLN A 7 -3.49 -21.72 -5.77
N SER A 8 -4.23 -22.63 -5.13
CA SER A 8 -5.48 -22.33 -4.43
C SER A 8 -5.25 -21.72 -3.04
N LYS A 9 -4.02 -21.83 -2.52
CA LYS A 9 -3.68 -21.37 -1.18
C LYS A 9 -3.83 -19.85 -1.04
N ASN A 10 -4.58 -19.45 -0.01
CA ASN A 10 -4.73 -18.06 0.42
C ASN A 10 -3.40 -17.48 0.96
N LEU A 11 -3.13 -16.23 0.63
CA LEU A 11 -1.92 -15.50 0.99
C LEU A 11 -2.12 -14.76 2.31
N GLY A 12 -1.33 -15.11 3.33
CA GLY A 12 -1.43 -14.49 4.66
C GLY A 12 -2.81 -14.62 5.32
N GLY A 13 -3.59 -15.64 4.96
CA GLY A 13 -4.95 -15.85 5.47
C GLY A 13 -6.03 -14.94 4.86
N ARG A 14 -5.70 -14.18 3.80
CA ARG A 14 -6.62 -13.28 3.09
C ARG A 14 -7.20 -13.92 1.83
N SER A 15 -8.22 -13.29 1.23
CA SER A 15 -8.95 -13.84 0.08
C SER A 15 -8.13 -13.97 -1.21
N PHE A 16 -6.96 -13.34 -1.29
CA PHE A 16 -6.07 -13.42 -2.44
C PHE A 16 -5.26 -14.72 -2.45
N THR A 17 -5.26 -15.43 -3.58
CA THR A 17 -4.59 -16.72 -3.73
C THR A 17 -3.20 -16.60 -4.37
N ALA A 18 -2.39 -17.65 -4.22
CA ALA A 18 -1.16 -17.83 -4.96
C ALA A 18 -1.37 -17.74 -6.49
N GLU A 19 -2.45 -18.31 -7.02
CA GLU A 19 -2.81 -18.20 -8.44
C GLU A 19 -2.97 -16.75 -8.88
N TRP A 20 -3.76 -15.98 -8.13
CA TRP A 20 -4.04 -14.58 -8.45
C TRP A 20 -2.74 -13.76 -8.47
N LEU A 21 -1.88 -13.93 -7.45
CA LEU A 21 -0.59 -13.25 -7.37
C LEU A 21 0.28 -13.55 -8.60
N LEU A 22 0.44 -14.84 -8.95
CA LEU A 22 1.29 -15.24 -10.07
C LEU A 22 0.74 -14.76 -11.41
N LYS A 23 -0.59 -14.81 -11.61
CA LYS A 23 -1.23 -14.24 -12.82
C LYS A 23 -1.01 -12.75 -12.93
N SER A 24 -1.16 -12.02 -11.82
CA SER A 24 -0.92 -10.57 -11.75
C SER A 24 0.51 -10.22 -12.15
N LEU A 25 1.50 -10.93 -11.58
CA LEU A 25 2.92 -10.73 -11.93
C LEU A 25 3.21 -11.13 -13.38
N GLN A 26 2.72 -12.28 -13.84
CA GLN A 26 2.94 -12.75 -15.20
C GLN A 26 2.38 -11.77 -16.23
N LYS A 27 1.25 -11.12 -15.95
CA LYS A 27 0.63 -10.14 -16.84
C LYS A 27 1.38 -8.80 -16.84
N ASN A 28 1.83 -8.33 -15.67
CA ASN A 28 2.22 -6.92 -15.48
C ASN A 28 3.71 -6.71 -15.11
N ASP A 29 4.52 -7.76 -14.95
CA ASP A 29 5.92 -7.64 -14.54
C ASP A 29 6.94 -8.36 -15.42
N ASN A 30 7.66 -7.57 -16.23
CA ASN A 30 8.71 -8.05 -17.12
C ASN A 30 9.91 -8.70 -16.39
N ILE A 31 10.24 -8.28 -15.17
CA ILE A 31 11.33 -8.87 -14.39
C ILE A 31 10.90 -10.26 -13.93
N TYR A 32 9.69 -10.37 -13.39
CA TYR A 32 9.09 -11.64 -13.01
C TYR A 32 8.95 -12.57 -14.22
N GLN A 33 8.40 -12.11 -15.34
CA GLN A 33 8.25 -12.91 -16.56
C GLN A 33 9.59 -13.50 -17.03
N LYS A 34 10.68 -12.72 -16.97
CA LYS A 34 12.03 -13.19 -17.33
C LYS A 34 12.55 -14.25 -16.35
N LEU A 35 12.26 -14.11 -15.06
CA LEU A 35 12.65 -15.08 -14.04
C LEU A 35 11.82 -16.37 -14.18
N HIS A 36 10.49 -16.26 -14.29
CA HIS A 36 9.56 -17.38 -14.42
C HIS A 36 9.75 -18.16 -15.74
N GLY A 37 9.98 -17.48 -16.86
CA GLY A 37 10.20 -18.14 -18.15
C GLY A 37 11.40 -19.09 -18.19
N ARG A 38 12.28 -19.03 -17.19
CA ARG A 38 13.46 -19.88 -17.04
C ARG A 38 13.37 -20.82 -15.83
N ASN A 39 12.38 -20.66 -14.97
CA ASN A 39 12.37 -21.28 -13.65
C ASN A 39 10.96 -21.68 -13.21
N ILE A 40 10.87 -22.81 -12.51
CA ILE A 40 9.61 -23.28 -11.93
C ILE A 40 9.45 -22.69 -10.53
N VAL A 41 8.27 -22.14 -10.22
CA VAL A 41 7.94 -21.67 -8.86
C VAL A 41 7.87 -22.87 -7.92
N LYS A 42 8.73 -22.84 -6.90
CA LYS A 42 8.84 -23.86 -5.85
C LYS A 42 7.89 -23.58 -4.70
N ASN A 43 7.88 -22.34 -4.22
CA ASN A 43 7.12 -21.96 -3.05
C ASN A 43 6.77 -20.46 -3.07
N ILE A 44 5.69 -20.11 -2.36
CA ILE A 44 5.32 -18.74 -2.06
C ILE A 44 5.11 -18.64 -0.56
N THR A 45 5.85 -17.74 0.08
CA THR A 45 5.68 -17.43 1.50
C THR A 45 5.20 -16.00 1.68
N THR A 46 4.47 -15.77 2.77
CA THR A 46 3.95 -14.45 3.11
C THR A 46 4.39 -14.06 4.51
N LYS A 47 4.84 -12.82 4.68
CA LYS A 47 5.15 -12.22 5.97
C LYS A 47 4.44 -10.89 6.10
N ASN A 48 3.70 -10.67 7.19
CA ASN A 48 3.19 -9.35 7.51
C ASN A 48 4.37 -8.44 7.89
N VAL A 49 4.58 -7.37 7.12
CA VAL A 49 5.63 -6.38 7.30
C VAL A 49 5.07 -4.99 7.65
N SER A 50 3.79 -4.93 8.05
CA SER A 50 3.15 -3.67 8.42
C SER A 50 3.83 -3.02 9.61
N ASP A 51 4.27 -3.79 10.61
CA ASP A 51 4.99 -3.30 11.81
C ASP A 51 4.30 -2.08 12.48
N GLY A 52 2.97 -2.07 12.49
CA GLY A 52 2.15 -0.92 12.97
C GLY A 52 2.13 0.31 12.05
N LYS A 53 2.85 0.29 10.93
CA LYS A 53 3.03 1.39 9.95
C LYS A 53 2.17 1.22 8.69
N GLY A 54 1.33 0.18 8.63
CA GLY A 54 0.53 -0.16 7.45
C GLY A 54 -0.72 0.70 7.23
N PHE A 55 -1.00 1.68 8.09
CA PHE A 55 -2.20 2.54 8.07
C PHE A 55 -3.49 1.78 7.74
N LEU A 56 -4.06 1.12 8.76
CA LEU A 56 -5.31 0.35 8.66
C LEU A 56 -5.33 -0.70 7.54
N SER A 57 -4.15 -1.13 7.12
CA SER A 57 -3.94 -2.16 6.11
C SER A 57 -2.94 -3.18 6.63
N TYR A 58 -3.09 -4.43 6.22
CA TYR A 58 -2.00 -5.39 6.24
C TYR A 58 -1.15 -5.23 5.00
N VAL A 59 0.15 -5.05 5.23
CA VAL A 59 1.19 -5.03 4.23
C VAL A 59 1.87 -6.39 4.30
N LEU A 60 1.53 -7.28 3.36
CA LEU A 60 2.08 -8.62 3.26
C LEU A 60 3.20 -8.63 2.23
N ARG A 61 4.42 -8.95 2.66
CA ARG A 61 5.50 -9.31 1.75
C ARG A 61 5.31 -10.73 1.27
N CYS A 62 5.13 -10.90 -0.02
CA CYS A 62 5.09 -12.19 -0.68
C CYS A 62 6.48 -12.48 -1.27
N THR A 63 7.05 -13.63 -0.93
CA THR A 63 8.34 -14.10 -1.45
C THR A 63 8.12 -15.33 -2.30
N VAL A 64 8.42 -15.23 -3.59
CA VAL A 64 8.39 -16.33 -4.55
C VAL A 64 9.79 -16.91 -4.67
N THR A 65 9.92 -18.22 -4.46
CA THR A 65 11.17 -18.97 -4.65
C THR A 65 11.03 -19.97 -5.78
N PHE A 66 12.16 -20.33 -6.39
CA PHE A 66 12.22 -21.19 -7.57
C PHE A 66 12.99 -22.48 -7.28
N VAL A 67 12.73 -23.54 -8.05
CA VAL A 67 13.26 -24.90 -7.77
C VAL A 67 14.78 -24.97 -7.84
N ASP A 68 15.37 -24.35 -8.88
CA ASP A 68 16.78 -24.57 -9.26
C ASP A 68 17.63 -23.29 -9.16
N THR A 69 17.17 -22.27 -8.44
CA THR A 69 17.94 -21.03 -8.27
C THR A 69 17.84 -20.49 -6.86
N ALA A 70 18.90 -19.80 -6.43
CA ALA A 70 18.87 -18.96 -5.24
C ALA A 70 18.11 -17.64 -5.47
N ASN A 71 17.56 -17.42 -6.67
CA ASN A 71 16.83 -16.20 -6.97
C ASN A 71 15.53 -16.19 -6.16
N ILE A 72 15.26 -15.04 -5.57
CA ILE A 72 14.01 -14.73 -4.89
C ILE A 72 13.37 -13.55 -5.61
N TYR A 73 12.05 -13.58 -5.72
CA TYR A 73 11.29 -12.43 -6.18
C TYR A 73 10.35 -12.01 -5.06
N THR A 74 10.40 -10.74 -4.67
CA THR A 74 9.54 -10.20 -3.61
C THR A 74 8.59 -9.14 -4.15
N THR A 75 7.38 -9.14 -3.62
CA THR A 75 6.32 -8.19 -3.93
C THR A 75 5.48 -7.91 -2.68
N ILE A 76 4.69 -6.85 -2.70
CA ILE A 76 3.86 -6.41 -1.58
C ILE A 76 2.39 -6.51 -1.98
N LEU A 77 1.59 -7.11 -1.10
CA LEU A 77 0.14 -6.96 -1.09
C LEU A 77 -0.23 -6.02 0.06
N LYS A 78 -0.74 -4.84 -0.25
CA LYS A 78 -1.37 -3.96 0.73
C LYS A 78 -2.88 -4.20 0.67
N ILE A 79 -3.44 -4.73 1.75
CA ILE A 79 -4.84 -5.12 1.86
C ILE A 79 -5.46 -4.28 2.99
N PRO A 80 -6.48 -3.45 2.73
CA PRO A 80 -7.15 -2.70 3.78
C PRO A 80 -7.92 -3.68 4.70
N VAL A 81 -7.94 -3.42 6.01
CA VAL A 81 -8.46 -4.37 7.01
C VAL A 81 -9.46 -3.71 7.94
N MET A 82 -10.65 -4.32 8.06
CA MET A 82 -11.70 -3.87 8.99
C MET A 82 -11.48 -4.28 10.43
N GLU A 83 -10.76 -5.38 10.66
CA GLU A 83 -10.49 -5.93 12.00
C GLU A 83 -9.66 -4.97 12.87
N LEU A 84 -9.07 -3.93 12.28
CA LEU A 84 -8.33 -2.89 12.99
C LEU A 84 -9.24 -1.79 13.56
N PHE A 85 -10.55 -1.84 13.30
CA PHE A 85 -11.51 -0.91 13.89
C PHE A 85 -11.97 -1.37 15.28
N PRO A 86 -12.05 -0.47 16.27
CA PRO A 86 -12.66 -0.79 17.55
C PRO A 86 -14.10 -1.26 17.34
N GLU A 87 -14.51 -2.26 18.10
CA GLU A 87 -15.87 -2.80 18.06
C GLU A 87 -16.90 -1.68 18.29
N GLY A 88 -17.81 -1.49 17.33
CA GLY A 88 -18.81 -0.44 17.34
C GLY A 88 -19.41 -0.20 15.96
N ASP A 89 -20.67 0.25 15.94
CA ASP A 89 -21.41 0.50 14.71
C ASP A 89 -21.02 1.85 14.09
N ASN A 90 -19.87 1.88 13.42
CA ASN A 90 -19.39 3.09 12.74
C ASN A 90 -19.34 2.87 11.23
N GLU A 91 -20.47 2.48 10.64
CA GLU A 91 -20.65 2.27 9.20
C GLU A 91 -20.07 3.42 8.36
N LYS A 92 -20.27 4.66 8.80
CA LYS A 92 -19.72 5.86 8.16
C LYS A 92 -18.18 5.82 8.09
N LEU A 93 -17.53 5.40 9.16
CA LEU A 93 -16.09 5.22 9.20
C LEU A 93 -15.66 4.12 8.21
N LYS A 94 -16.36 2.98 8.18
CA LYS A 94 -16.09 1.89 7.22
C LYS A 94 -16.15 2.39 5.77
N LEU A 95 -17.20 3.11 5.41
CA LEU A 95 -17.39 3.70 4.09
C LEU A 95 -16.27 4.69 3.75
N SER A 96 -15.84 5.50 4.72
CA SER A 96 -14.73 6.45 4.51
C SER A 96 -13.41 5.73 4.18
N PHE A 97 -13.14 4.55 4.75
CA PHE A 97 -11.94 3.79 4.44
C PHE A 97 -12.00 3.10 3.08
N ILE A 98 -13.19 2.64 2.68
CA ILE A 98 -13.43 2.17 1.32
C ILE A 98 -13.14 3.30 0.32
N ASP A 99 -13.61 4.51 0.60
CA ASP A 99 -13.34 5.69 -0.24
C ASP A 99 -11.84 6.06 -0.27
N CYS A 100 -11.13 5.91 0.86
CA CYS A 100 -9.68 6.10 0.92
C CYS A 100 -8.94 5.07 0.06
N HIS A 101 -9.27 3.78 0.19
CA HIS A 101 -8.67 2.71 -0.63
C HIS A 101 -8.97 2.91 -2.11
N LYS A 102 -10.22 3.27 -2.46
CA LYS A 102 -10.60 3.61 -3.83
C LYS A 102 -9.77 4.77 -4.38
N SER A 103 -9.54 5.80 -3.57
CA SER A 103 -8.70 6.94 -3.94
C SER A 103 -7.23 6.55 -4.14
N GLU A 104 -6.72 5.60 -3.34
CA GLU A 104 -5.39 5.03 -3.53
C GLU A 104 -5.32 4.23 -4.85
N CYS A 105 -6.31 3.40 -5.17
CA CYS A 105 -6.39 2.71 -6.46
C CYS A 105 -6.46 3.70 -7.63
N ASP A 106 -7.31 4.72 -7.53
CA ASP A 106 -7.43 5.79 -8.52
C ASP A 106 -6.09 6.51 -8.74
N PHE A 107 -5.38 6.84 -7.66
CA PHE A 107 -4.06 7.47 -7.73
C PHE A 107 -3.09 6.62 -8.56
N TYR A 108 -2.95 5.34 -8.25
CA TYR A 108 -2.01 4.48 -8.98
C TYR A 108 -2.43 4.19 -10.42
N ASN A 109 -3.73 4.07 -10.69
CA ASN A 109 -4.22 3.76 -12.03
C ASN A 109 -4.23 4.98 -12.98
N LYS A 110 -4.51 6.18 -12.45
CA LYS A 110 -4.75 7.39 -13.27
C LYS A 110 -3.66 8.44 -13.14
N LEU A 111 -3.16 8.69 -11.93
CA LEU A 111 -2.24 9.80 -11.66
C LEU A 111 -0.78 9.35 -11.69
N ALA A 112 -0.43 8.22 -11.06
CA ALA A 112 0.95 7.72 -11.05
C ALA A 112 1.59 7.62 -12.45
N PRO A 113 0.89 7.21 -13.53
CA PRO A 113 1.48 7.16 -14.88
C PRO A 113 1.93 8.51 -15.46
N ILE A 114 1.37 9.63 -14.98
CA ILE A 114 1.73 10.99 -15.44
C ILE A 114 2.74 11.67 -14.51
N LEU A 115 3.16 11.01 -13.44
CA LEU A 115 4.14 11.55 -12.51
C LEU A 115 5.57 11.31 -13.03
N ASP A 116 6.41 12.33 -12.91
CA ASP A 116 7.85 12.28 -13.20
C ASP A 116 8.67 12.11 -11.91
N ILE A 117 8.03 11.56 -10.87
CA ILE A 117 8.64 11.26 -9.57
C ILE A 117 8.67 9.75 -9.33
N PRO A 118 9.62 9.25 -8.52
CA PRO A 118 9.64 7.84 -8.16
C PRO A 118 8.37 7.45 -7.39
N VAL A 119 7.63 6.51 -7.94
CA VAL A 119 6.49 5.84 -7.29
C VAL A 119 6.68 4.33 -7.39
N PRO A 120 6.15 3.54 -6.43
CA PRO A 120 6.18 2.10 -6.54
C PRO A 120 5.52 1.66 -7.84
N LYS A 121 6.15 0.73 -8.57
CA LYS A 121 5.49 0.02 -9.64
C LYS A 121 4.31 -0.78 -9.05
N VAL A 122 3.11 -0.50 -9.53
CA VAL A 122 1.90 -1.26 -9.19
C VAL A 122 1.63 -2.28 -10.28
N HIS A 123 1.48 -3.54 -9.88
CA HIS A 123 1.15 -4.64 -10.77
C HIS A 123 -0.35 -4.71 -11.01
N GLU A 124 -1.14 -4.53 -9.95
CA GLU A 124 -2.61 -4.60 -10.02
C GLU A 124 -3.24 -3.90 -8.82
N THR A 125 -4.43 -3.34 -9.04
CA THR A 125 -5.28 -2.78 -8.00
C THR A 125 -6.64 -3.46 -8.03
N VAL A 126 -7.21 -3.70 -6.85
CA VAL A 126 -8.51 -4.32 -6.66
C VAL A 126 -9.30 -3.41 -5.73
N GLU A 127 -10.41 -2.87 -6.23
CA GLU A 127 -11.30 -2.04 -5.42
C GLU A 127 -11.92 -2.87 -4.30
N TRP A 128 -12.15 -2.20 -3.17
CA TRP A 128 -12.84 -2.79 -2.04
C TRP A 128 -14.34 -2.63 -2.21
N ILE A 129 -15.08 -3.73 -2.25
CA ILE A 129 -16.53 -3.75 -2.25
C ILE A 129 -17.02 -4.33 -0.91
N LEU A 130 -17.72 -3.51 -0.12
CA LEU A 130 -18.23 -3.88 1.20
C LEU A 130 -19.00 -5.21 1.12
N ASP A 131 -18.70 -6.12 2.04
CA ASP A 131 -19.29 -7.46 2.19
C ASP A 131 -19.25 -8.37 0.94
N LYS A 132 -18.45 -8.02 -0.07
CA LYS A 132 -18.35 -8.79 -1.33
C LYS A 132 -16.91 -9.14 -1.71
N GLN A 133 -15.98 -8.21 -1.59
CA GLN A 133 -14.62 -8.37 -2.10
C GLN A 133 -13.63 -7.53 -1.30
N GLU A 134 -12.55 -8.12 -0.78
CA GLU A 134 -11.45 -7.36 -0.17
C GLU A 134 -10.73 -6.49 -1.20
N GLY A 135 -10.30 -5.30 -0.79
CA GLY A 135 -9.42 -4.46 -1.61
C GLY A 135 -7.98 -4.98 -1.64
N CYS A 136 -7.22 -4.61 -2.66
CA CYS A 136 -5.76 -4.82 -2.66
C CYS A 136 -5.04 -3.83 -3.56
N VAL A 137 -3.85 -3.42 -3.14
CA VAL A 137 -2.82 -2.86 -4.03
C VAL A 137 -1.65 -3.83 -4.06
N HIS A 138 -1.41 -4.45 -5.21
CA HIS A 138 -0.29 -5.35 -5.45
C HIS A 138 0.83 -4.58 -6.15
N MET A 139 1.97 -4.43 -5.48
CA MET A 139 3.02 -3.51 -5.89
C MET A 139 4.41 -4.01 -5.56
N GLU A 140 5.42 -3.40 -6.17
CA GLU A 140 6.82 -3.74 -5.96
C GLU A 140 7.24 -3.67 -4.49
N ASP A 141 8.17 -4.54 -4.10
CA ASP A 141 8.75 -4.51 -2.77
C ASP A 141 9.91 -3.50 -2.68
N LEU A 142 9.63 -2.36 -2.06
CA LEU A 142 10.61 -1.29 -1.82
C LEU A 142 11.44 -1.48 -0.55
N THR A 143 11.22 -2.51 0.24
CA THR A 143 11.75 -2.58 1.62
C THR A 143 13.27 -2.62 1.73
N LEU A 144 13.98 -3.01 0.67
CA LEU A 144 15.45 -2.99 0.63
C LEU A 144 16.02 -1.61 0.26
N ARG A 145 15.22 -0.73 -0.34
CA ARG A 145 15.67 0.56 -0.90
C ARG A 145 14.86 1.77 -0.43
N GLY A 146 13.81 1.55 0.35
CA GLY A 146 12.90 2.55 0.86
C GLY A 146 12.70 2.41 2.37
N LYS A 147 12.26 3.49 2.99
CA LYS A 147 11.93 3.54 4.42
C LYS A 147 10.63 4.31 4.62
N CYS A 148 9.71 3.75 5.40
CA CYS A 148 8.59 4.50 5.94
C CYS A 148 9.11 5.27 7.16
N LEU A 149 9.14 6.60 7.05
CA LEU A 149 9.55 7.46 8.15
C LEU A 149 8.40 7.57 9.16
N VAL A 150 8.73 7.44 10.44
CA VAL A 150 7.81 7.75 11.55
C VAL A 150 8.00 9.21 11.97
N PHE A 151 6.97 9.84 12.52
CA PHE A 151 6.94 11.29 12.77
C PHE A 151 8.04 11.82 13.72
N TYR A 152 8.62 10.94 14.53
CA TYR A 152 9.70 11.27 15.46
C TYR A 152 11.11 10.99 14.89
N GLU A 153 11.22 10.46 13.67
CA GLU A 153 12.52 10.27 13.03
C GLU A 153 12.99 11.57 12.37
N ASN A 154 14.26 11.90 12.61
CA ASN A 154 14.89 13.07 12.00
C ASN A 154 15.22 12.81 10.52
N ILE A 155 15.07 13.84 9.71
CA ILE A 155 15.52 13.88 8.31
C ILE A 155 16.54 15.00 8.12
N ASN A 156 17.52 14.78 7.25
CA ASN A 156 18.51 15.79 6.92
C ASN A 156 18.01 16.75 5.83
N LEU A 157 18.69 17.88 5.67
CA LEU A 157 18.32 18.91 4.69
C LEU A 157 18.25 18.38 3.25
N THR A 158 19.10 17.42 2.88
CA THR A 158 19.09 16.80 1.55
C THR A 158 17.79 16.01 1.31
N GLN A 159 17.34 15.25 2.32
CA GLN A 159 16.07 14.53 2.26
C GLN A 159 14.88 15.49 2.17
N VAL A 160 14.87 16.57 2.97
CA VAL A 160 13.84 17.62 2.92
C VAL A 160 13.76 18.24 1.51
N LYS A 161 14.90 18.66 0.96
CA LYS A 161 14.96 19.22 -0.41
C LYS A 161 14.44 18.22 -1.46
N CYS A 162 14.76 16.94 -1.29
CA CYS A 162 14.28 15.88 -2.18
C CYS A 162 12.75 15.74 -2.11
N MET A 163 12.18 15.70 -0.89
CA MET A 163 10.73 15.62 -0.67
C MET A 163 9.99 16.83 -1.25
N ILE A 164 10.47 18.05 -0.98
CA ILE A 164 9.87 19.28 -1.51
C ILE A 164 9.88 19.27 -3.03
N ARG A 165 10.99 18.87 -3.66
CA ARG A 165 11.08 18.74 -5.11
C ARG A 165 10.07 17.73 -5.65
N HIS A 166 9.97 16.54 -5.06
CA HIS A 166 9.00 15.54 -5.51
C HIS A 166 7.55 16.01 -5.33
N LEU A 167 7.23 16.70 -4.22
CA LEU A 167 5.91 17.31 -4.02
C LEU A 167 5.60 18.39 -5.06
N ALA A 168 6.57 19.25 -5.36
CA ALA A 168 6.42 20.30 -6.37
C ALA A 168 6.17 19.71 -7.76
N HIS A 169 6.92 18.66 -8.14
CA HIS A 169 6.73 17.94 -9.39
C HIS A 169 5.37 17.22 -9.44
N MET A 170 4.97 16.55 -8.36
CA MET A 170 3.65 15.94 -8.26
C MET A 170 2.53 16.97 -8.46
N HIS A 171 2.57 18.10 -7.75
CA HIS A 171 1.59 19.17 -7.93
C HIS A 171 1.58 19.73 -9.34
N LYS A 172 2.77 20.00 -9.91
CA LYS A 172 2.89 20.47 -11.29
C LYS A 172 2.23 19.51 -12.26
N ASN A 173 2.52 18.22 -12.19
CA ASN A 173 2.01 17.24 -13.14
C ASN A 173 0.51 17.06 -13.01
N VAL A 174 -0.02 16.94 -11.78
CA VAL A 174 -1.46 16.79 -11.55
C VAL A 174 -2.22 18.05 -12.02
N LEU A 175 -1.75 19.24 -11.66
CA LEU A 175 -2.44 20.50 -12.02
C LEU A 175 -2.33 20.84 -13.51
N SER A 176 -1.30 20.33 -14.19
CA SER A 176 -1.11 20.54 -15.64
C SER A 176 -1.72 19.42 -16.50
N ALA A 177 -2.18 18.33 -15.89
CA ALA A 177 -2.82 17.24 -16.60
C ALA A 177 -4.28 17.57 -16.98
N ASP A 178 -4.87 16.70 -17.81
CA ASP A 178 -6.29 16.82 -18.18
C ASP A 178 -7.16 16.92 -16.91
N PRO A 179 -7.94 18.00 -16.75
CA PRO A 179 -8.84 18.16 -15.62
C PRO A 179 -9.80 16.99 -15.42
N SER A 180 -10.13 16.22 -16.47
CA SER A 180 -10.98 15.02 -16.36
C SER A 180 -10.38 13.93 -15.46
N LEU A 181 -9.07 13.97 -15.18
CA LEU A 181 -8.41 13.01 -14.30
C LEU A 181 -8.63 13.29 -12.81
N TRP A 182 -8.98 14.52 -12.42
CA TRP A 182 -9.03 14.90 -11.00
C TRP A 182 -10.15 15.86 -10.59
N LYS A 183 -10.69 16.66 -11.51
CA LYS A 183 -11.66 17.70 -11.20
C LYS A 183 -13.01 17.09 -10.85
N GLY A 184 -13.48 17.34 -9.62
CA GLY A 184 -14.77 16.83 -9.13
C GLY A 184 -14.68 15.47 -8.42
N GLU A 185 -13.64 14.67 -8.69
CA GLU A 185 -13.50 13.30 -8.18
C GLU A 185 -13.13 13.25 -6.68
N TYR A 186 -12.35 14.22 -6.20
CA TYR A 186 -11.74 14.18 -4.86
C TYR A 186 -12.32 15.19 -3.86
N LEU A 187 -13.26 16.04 -4.28
CA LEU A 187 -13.82 17.11 -3.44
C LEU A 187 -14.73 16.61 -2.30
N LYS A 188 -15.32 15.42 -2.43
CA LYS A 188 -16.22 14.84 -1.42
C LYS A 188 -15.50 13.92 -0.42
N ARG A 189 -14.29 13.46 -0.75
CA ARG A 189 -13.58 12.39 -0.02
C ARG A 189 -12.65 12.89 1.08
N SER A 190 -12.43 14.21 1.20
CA SER A 190 -11.51 14.80 2.16
C SER A 190 -11.98 14.74 3.62
N LYS A 191 -13.29 14.70 3.87
CA LYS A 191 -13.84 14.77 5.24
C LYS A 191 -13.42 13.57 6.11
N GLY A 192 -13.44 12.35 5.55
CA GLY A 192 -13.03 11.14 6.29
C GLY A 192 -11.53 11.07 6.59
N LEU A 193 -10.68 11.63 5.72
CA LEU A 193 -9.23 11.71 5.97
C LEU A 193 -8.92 12.72 7.08
N PHE A 194 -9.63 13.86 7.11
CA PHE A 194 -9.52 14.81 8.20
C PHE A 194 -10.06 14.23 9.51
N ASP A 195 -11.18 13.49 9.49
CA ASP A 195 -11.69 12.79 10.67
C ASP A 195 -10.64 11.77 11.20
N ALA A 196 -9.94 11.03 10.32
CA ALA A 196 -8.86 10.12 10.69
C ALA A 196 -7.59 10.85 11.19
N LEU A 197 -7.28 12.01 10.61
CA LEU A 197 -6.18 12.88 11.03
C LEU A 197 -6.47 13.51 12.40
N ASP A 198 -7.72 13.87 12.67
CA ASP A 198 -8.18 14.36 13.97
C ASP A 198 -8.08 13.26 15.03
N MET A 199 -8.39 12.00 14.69
CA MET A 199 -8.11 10.85 15.56
C MET A 199 -6.60 10.66 15.83
N PHE A 200 -5.76 10.86 14.81
CA PHE A 200 -4.31 10.80 14.97
C PHE A 200 -3.81 11.95 15.86
N ASN A 201 -4.28 13.18 15.64
CA ASN A 201 -3.94 14.35 16.44
C ASN A 201 -4.38 14.18 17.89
N ALA A 202 -5.60 13.68 18.15
CA ALA A 202 -6.06 13.35 19.50
C ALA A 202 -5.16 12.31 20.19
N SER A 203 -4.63 11.35 19.43
CA SER A 203 -3.68 10.35 19.95
C SER A 203 -2.32 10.96 20.29
N VAL A 204 -1.86 11.92 19.48
CA VAL A 204 -0.64 12.71 19.73
C VAL A 204 -0.81 13.58 20.97
N ASP A 205 -1.95 14.24 21.15
CA ASP A 205 -2.23 15.08 22.31
C ASP A 205 -2.21 14.25 23.62
N VAL A 206 -2.84 13.07 23.62
CA VAL A 206 -2.78 12.13 24.76
C VAL A 206 -1.35 11.70 25.07
N PHE A 207 -0.52 11.48 24.05
CA PHE A 207 0.90 11.15 24.23
C PHE A 207 1.68 12.32 24.83
N LEU A 208 1.49 13.53 24.30
CA LEU A 208 2.15 14.74 24.80
C LEU A 208 1.77 15.05 26.25
N ASP A 209 0.50 14.88 26.63
CA ASP A 209 0.04 15.06 28.00
C ASP A 209 0.70 14.09 28.99
N LYS A 210 0.83 12.82 28.60
CA LYS A 210 1.55 11.81 29.39
C LYS A 210 3.04 12.12 29.54
N CYS A 211 3.67 12.65 28.49
CA CYS A 211 5.06 13.10 28.54
C CYS A 211 5.23 14.33 29.44
N ASN A 212 4.28 15.26 29.43
CA ASN A 212 4.31 16.47 30.25
C ASN A 212 4.08 16.18 31.75
N HIS A 213 3.27 15.18 32.10
CA HIS A 213 3.10 14.75 33.49
C HIS A 213 4.37 14.11 34.07
N LYS A 214 5.15 13.38 33.27
CA LYS A 214 6.41 12.76 33.72
C LYS A 214 7.57 13.74 33.93
N ARG A 215 7.45 15.00 33.46
CA ARG A 215 8.46 16.06 33.69
C ARG A 215 8.18 16.92 34.93
N LYS A 216 7.05 16.70 35.62
CA LYS A 216 6.63 17.44 36.82
C LYS A 216 6.81 16.65 38.13
N LEU A 217 7.46 15.48 38.08
CA LEU A 217 7.90 14.68 39.23
C LEU A 217 9.43 14.65 39.25
#